data_AF-A0A822FXW1-F1
#
_entry.id   AF-A0A822FXW1-F1
#
_cell.length_a   1.000
_cell.length_b   1.000
_cell.length_c   1.000
_cell.angle_alpha   90.00
_cell.angle_beta   90.00
_cell.angle_gamma   90.00
#
_symmetry.space_group_name_H-M   'P 1'
#
loop_
_entity.id
_entity.type
_entity.pdbx_description
1 polymer ?
#
loop_
_entity_poly.entity_id
_entity_poly.type
_entity_poly.pdbx_seq_one_letter_code
_entity_poly.pdbx_strand_id
1 'polypeptide(L)'
;MYGVNGAEIVFNPSATVGALSEPLWSIEARNAAIANSYFAVGINRVGTEAFPNEFTSGDGKPAHKNFGHFYGSSYIASPDGSRTP
;
A
#
# COMPACT_ATOMS: atom_id res chain seq x y z
N MET A 1 12.45 -12.32 4.23
CA MET A 1 13.78 -12.30 3.57
C MET A 1 14.58 -11.05 3.88
N TYR A 2 14.05 -9.83 3.72
CA TYR A 2 14.84 -8.61 3.99
C TYR A 2 15.39 -8.52 5.43
N GLY A 3 14.61 -8.89 6.45
CA GLY A 3 15.10 -8.93 7.84
C GLY A 3 16.25 -9.93 8.05
N VAL A 4 16.18 -11.10 7.42
CA VAL A 4 17.28 -12.10 7.45
C VAL A 4 18.55 -11.56 6.79
N ASN A 5 18.41 -10.67 5.80
CA ASN A 5 19.53 -10.01 5.14
C ASN A 5 20.05 -8.78 5.91
N GLY A 6 19.58 -8.53 7.14
CA GLY A 6 20.05 -7.44 7.99
C GLY A 6 19.43 -6.07 7.70
N ALA A 7 18.25 -6.01 7.07
CA ALA A 7 17.59 -4.72 6.81
C ALA A 7 17.04 -4.08 8.11
N GLU A 8 17.43 -2.84 8.38
CA GLU A 8 16.92 -2.05 9.52
C GLU A 8 15.68 -1.21 9.17
N ILE A 9 15.55 -0.83 7.89
CA ILE A 9 14.41 -0.09 7.34
C ILE A 9 14.06 -0.67 5.98
N VAL A 10 12.78 -0.93 5.73
CA VAL A 10 12.29 -1.32 4.39
C VAL A 10 11.17 -0.39 3.95
N PHE A 11 11.41 0.22 2.80
CA PHE A 11 10.44 1.05 2.11
C PHE A 11 9.54 0.17 1.24
N ASN A 12 8.24 0.40 1.31
CA ASN A 12 7.22 -0.27 0.54
C ASN A 12 6.45 0.75 -0.32
N PRO A 13 6.98 1.10 -1.51
CA PRO A 13 6.29 1.94 -2.47
C PRO A 13 5.13 1.16 -3.13
N SER A 14 3.95 1.76 -3.12
CA SER A 14 2.69 1.13 -3.52
C SER A 14 1.81 2.07 -4.35
N ALA A 15 0.93 1.47 -5.14
CA ALA A 15 -0.10 2.17 -5.91
C ALA A 15 -1.36 1.29 -5.93
N THR A 16 -2.13 1.35 -4.86
CA THR A 16 -3.33 0.52 -4.67
C THR A 16 -4.57 1.38 -4.50
N VAL A 17 -5.71 0.87 -4.98
CA VAL A 17 -7.01 1.54 -4.98
C VAL A 17 -8.06 0.65 -4.34
N GLY A 18 -9.16 1.27 -3.93
CA GLY A 18 -10.44 0.58 -3.74
C GLY A 18 -10.68 -0.07 -2.38
N ALA A 19 -11.96 -0.39 -2.15
CA ALA A 19 -12.52 -0.77 -0.86
C ALA A 19 -12.01 -2.11 -0.30
N LEU A 20 -11.55 -3.03 -1.15
CA LEU A 20 -11.02 -4.31 -0.68
C LEU A 20 -9.56 -4.20 -0.21
N SER A 21 -8.78 -3.29 -0.79
CA SER A 21 -7.35 -3.14 -0.47
C SER A 21 -7.12 -2.27 0.76
N GLU A 22 -7.87 -1.19 0.92
CA GLU A 22 -7.63 -0.21 1.99
C GLU A 22 -7.68 -0.80 3.43
N PRO A 23 -8.60 -1.74 3.76
CA PRO A 23 -8.61 -2.36 5.10
C PRO A 23 -7.32 -3.10 5.45
N LEU A 24 -6.61 -3.64 4.46
CA LEU A 24 -5.35 -4.37 4.65
C LEU A 24 -4.16 -3.44 4.86
N TRP A 25 -4.25 -2.20 4.39
CA TRP A 25 -3.15 -1.24 4.37
C TRP A 25 -2.54 -0.98 5.76
N SER A 26 -3.39 -0.90 6.78
CA SER A 26 -2.96 -0.66 8.16
C SER A 26 -2.37 -1.90 8.85
N ILE A 27 -2.47 -3.07 8.23
CA ILE A 27 -2.16 -4.38 8.81
C ILE A 27 -0.83 -4.90 8.29
N GLU A 28 -0.64 -4.96 6.97
CA GLU A 28 0.42 -5.77 6.35
C GLU A 28 1.83 -5.24 6.63
N ALA A 29 2.09 -3.95 6.35
CA ALA A 29 3.39 -3.35 6.62
C ALA A 29 3.69 -3.25 8.12
N ARG A 30 2.65 -3.04 8.95
CA ARG A 30 2.80 -3.06 10.41
C ARG A 30 3.15 -4.46 10.93
N ASN A 31 2.52 -5.50 10.40
CA ASN A 31 2.86 -6.89 10.73
C ASN A 31 4.29 -7.21 10.32
N ALA A 32 4.70 -6.77 9.13
CA ALA A 32 6.07 -6.93 8.67
C ALA A 32 7.05 -6.36 9.70
N ALA A 33 6.91 -5.08 10.06
CA ALA A 33 7.76 -4.40 11.05
C ALA A 33 7.91 -5.18 12.37
N ILE A 34 6.79 -5.66 12.94
CA ILE A 34 6.76 -6.46 14.16
C ILE A 34 7.49 -7.80 13.97
N ALA A 35 7.14 -8.53 12.92
CA ALA A 35 7.60 -9.91 12.71
C ALA A 35 9.10 -10.02 12.40
N ASN A 36 9.72 -8.96 11.85
CA ASN A 36 11.15 -8.99 11.53
C ASN A 36 11.96 -7.91 12.26
N SER A 37 11.39 -7.24 13.26
CA SER A 37 12.07 -6.28 14.14
C SER A 37 12.84 -5.17 13.40
N TYR A 38 12.17 -4.51 12.47
CA TYR A 38 12.71 -3.45 11.59
C TYR A 38 11.64 -2.40 11.32
N PHE A 39 12.03 -1.21 10.84
CA PHE A 39 11.07 -0.20 10.42
C PHE A 39 10.48 -0.57 9.05
N ALA A 40 9.16 -0.42 8.90
CA ALA A 40 8.48 -0.55 7.61
C ALA A 40 7.83 0.78 7.23
N VAL A 41 8.06 1.24 6.00
CA VAL A 41 7.58 2.53 5.50
C VAL A 41 6.58 2.30 4.36
N GLY A 42 5.29 2.32 4.68
CA GLY A 42 4.22 2.16 3.70
C GLY A 42 3.94 3.47 2.99
N ILE A 43 4.12 3.50 1.66
CA ILE A 43 3.89 4.69 0.83
C ILE A 43 2.89 4.32 -0.26
N ASN A 44 1.71 4.93 -0.27
CA ASN A 44 0.76 4.75 -1.37
C ASN A 44 0.59 6.06 -2.14
N ARG A 45 0.29 5.93 -3.43
CA ARG A 45 -0.13 7.05 -4.28
C ARG A 45 -1.39 7.73 -3.73
N VAL A 46 -1.61 8.99 -4.11
CA VAL A 46 -2.83 9.76 -3.81
C VAL A 46 -3.54 10.20 -5.09
N GLY A 47 -4.86 10.38 -5.00
CA GLY A 47 -5.66 10.99 -6.07
C GLY A 47 -6.34 9.98 -7.00
N THR A 48 -6.93 10.48 -8.09
CA THR A 48 -7.62 9.66 -9.08
C THR A 48 -7.07 9.98 -10.46
N GLU A 49 -6.79 8.95 -11.25
CA GLU A 49 -6.23 9.10 -12.59
C GLU A 49 -7.23 8.67 -13.65
N ALA A 50 -7.31 9.47 -14.72
CA ALA A 50 -8.11 9.17 -15.90
C ALA A 50 -7.19 9.03 -17.12
N PHE A 51 -7.35 7.94 -17.87
CA PHE A 51 -6.54 7.65 -19.05
C PHE A 51 -7.26 8.01 -20.35
N PRO A 52 -6.54 8.34 -21.44
CA PRO A 52 -7.16 8.79 -22.69
C PRO A 52 -7.99 7.68 -23.38
N ASN A 53 -7.54 6.43 -23.27
CA ASN A 53 -8.17 5.24 -23.85
C ASN A 53 -8.95 4.48 -22.79
N GLU A 54 -10.08 3.89 -23.18
CA GLU A 54 -10.88 3.05 -22.29
C GLU A 54 -10.21 1.70 -22.03
N PHE A 55 -10.47 1.14 -20.85
CA PHE A 55 -10.01 -0.17 -20.41
C PHE A 55 -11.05 -0.84 -19.52
N THR A 56 -10.92 -2.14 -19.30
CA THR A 56 -11.79 -2.94 -18.41
C THR A 56 -11.00 -3.43 -17.20
N SER A 57 -11.66 -3.61 -16.06
CA SER A 57 -11.04 -4.09 -14.81
C SER A 57 -11.13 -5.59 -14.57
N GLY A 58 -11.64 -6.37 -15.55
CA GLY A 58 -11.81 -7.83 -15.43
C GLY A 58 -12.94 -8.26 -14.49
N ASP A 59 -13.80 -7.34 -14.05
CA ASP A 59 -14.90 -7.55 -13.11
C ASP A 59 -16.29 -7.61 -13.80
N GLY A 60 -16.31 -7.72 -15.12
CA GLY A 60 -17.54 -7.77 -15.92
C GLY A 60 -18.27 -6.43 -16.09
N LYS A 61 -17.73 -5.32 -15.56
CA LYS A 61 -18.29 -3.97 -15.76
C LYS A 61 -17.92 -3.38 -17.12
N PRO A 62 -18.65 -2.34 -17.59
CA PRO A 62 -18.31 -1.64 -18.82
C PRO A 62 -16.88 -1.07 -18.81
N ALA A 63 -16.33 -0.87 -20.01
CA ALA A 63 -15.07 -0.16 -20.17
C ALA A 63 -15.18 1.27 -19.63
N HIS A 64 -14.09 1.78 -19.09
CA HIS A 64 -14.04 3.08 -18.43
C HIS A 64 -12.65 3.69 -18.56
N LYS A 65 -12.50 4.95 -18.13
CA LYS A 65 -11.24 5.69 -18.18
C LYS A 65 -10.62 5.96 -16.81
N ASN A 66 -11.39 5.79 -15.73
CA ASN A 66 -10.98 6.13 -14.37
C ASN A 66 -10.34 4.92 -13.70
N PHE A 67 -9.08 5.00 -13.31
CA PHE A 67 -8.38 3.87 -12.70
C PHE A 67 -8.89 3.52 -11.29
N GLY A 68 -9.36 4.52 -10.56
CA GLY A 68 -9.77 4.40 -9.17
C GLY A 68 -9.11 5.47 -8.30
N HIS A 69 -9.60 5.59 -7.06
CA HIS A 69 -9.04 6.51 -6.08
C HIS A 69 -7.92 5.84 -5.29
N PHE A 70 -6.71 6.36 -5.41
CA PHE A 70 -5.58 6.01 -4.57
C PHE A 70 -5.70 6.74 -3.25
N TYR A 71 -5.78 5.98 -2.16
CA TYR A 71 -6.16 6.48 -0.83
C TYR A 71 -4.99 7.08 -0.04
N GLY A 72 -3.74 6.96 -0.52
CA GLY A 72 -2.58 7.43 0.24
C GLY A 72 -2.43 6.72 1.58
N SER A 73 -2.70 7.45 2.66
CA SER A 73 -2.57 6.93 4.04
C SER A 73 -1.17 6.39 4.34
N SER A 74 -0.13 7.04 3.79
CA SER A 74 1.27 6.66 4.01
C SER A 74 1.65 6.78 5.49
N TYR A 75 2.40 5.80 6.01
CA TYR A 75 2.76 5.74 7.43
C TYR A 75 4.07 4.98 7.65
N ILE A 76 4.62 5.08 8.86
CA ILE A 76 5.80 4.34 9.30
C ILE A 76 5.39 3.43 10.48
N ALA A 77 5.74 2.16 10.42
CA ALA A 77 5.63 1.20 11.52
C ALA A 77 7.01 0.91 12.11
N SER A 78 7.06 0.85 13.44
CA SER A 78 8.25 0.62 14.25
C SER A 78 8.41 -0.87 14.62
N PRO A 79 9.65 -1.35 14.85
CA PRO A 79 9.92 -2.71 15.35
C PRO A 79 9.14 -3.10 16.62
N ASP A 80 8.87 -2.14 17.49
CA ASP A 80 8.15 -2.34 18.76
C ASP A 80 6.62 -2.39 18.61
N GLY A 81 6.12 -2.30 17.38
CA GLY A 81 4.70 -2.33 17.06
C GLY A 81 4.00 -0.97 17.15
N SER A 82 4.68 0.10 17.59
CA SER A 82 4.16 1.47 17.44
C SER A 82 4.15 1.89 15.96
N ARG A 83 3.40 2.94 15.62
CA ARG A 83 3.35 3.50 14.27
C ARG A 83 2.99 4.98 14.29
N THR A 84 3.31 5.70 13.22
CA THR A 84 2.81 7.06 13.02
C THR A 84 1.29 7.06 12.89
N PRO A 85 0.64 8.20 13.23
CA PRO A 85 -0.79 8.41 12.97
C PRO A 85 -1.17 8.07 11.53
#